data_AF-A0A7J8ZXX0-F1
#
_entry.id   AF-A0A7J8ZXX0-F1
#
_cell.length_a   1.000
_cell.length_b   1.000
_cell.length_c   1.000
_cell.angle_alpha   90.00
_cell.angle_beta   90.00
_cell.angle_gamma   90.00
#
_symmetry.space_group_name_H-M   'P 1'
#
loop_
_entity.id
_entity.type
_entity.pdbx_description
1 polymer ?
#
loop_
_entity_poly.entity_id
_entity_poly.type
_entity_poly.pdbx_seq_one_letter_code
_entity_poly.pdbx_strand_id
1 'polypeptide(L)'
;MPLDWNTRIKIAVGAAKGLEYMHEIANPQVIYRDFKTSNILLDQDFNPKLSDFGLAKVSPSGDNSHVFTSVIGTYGYCAPEYIQIGQLSTKSDVYSFGVVFLELITGRRAVDNSRPPRERNLVSWAKPLLNHRKKFVLLADPLLDGDYPIKGLHHALTVAAMCLQEEPSIRPLMSYVVRSLECLNIQ
;
A
#
# COMPACT_ATOMS: atom_id res chain seq x y z
N MET A 1 -7.41 18.48 12.20
CA MET A 1 -6.93 17.48 13.16
C MET A 1 -6.27 16.36 12.38
N PRO A 2 -5.08 15.89 12.76
CA PRO A 2 -4.50 14.68 12.17
C PRO A 2 -5.41 13.47 12.44
N LEU A 3 -5.39 12.47 11.57
CA LEU A 3 -6.10 11.21 11.80
C LEU A 3 -5.38 10.42 12.91
N ASP A 4 -6.15 9.89 13.85
CA ASP A 4 -5.63 8.97 14.87
C ASP A 4 -5.22 7.62 14.26
N TRP A 5 -4.55 6.79 15.06
CA TRP A 5 -4.07 5.48 14.65
C TRP A 5 -5.20 4.58 14.13
N ASN A 6 -6.30 4.46 14.89
CA ASN A 6 -7.40 3.55 14.57
C ASN A 6 -8.10 3.94 13.27
N THR A 7 -8.27 5.24 13.03
CA THR A 7 -8.83 5.78 11.79
C THR A 7 -7.92 5.46 10.60
N ARG A 8 -6.59 5.60 10.76
CA ARG A 8 -5.63 5.21 9.70
C ARG A 8 -5.70 3.72 9.38
N ILE A 9 -5.79 2.85 10.39
CA ILE A 9 -5.95 1.40 10.18
C ILE A 9 -7.29 1.07 9.54
N LYS A 10 -8.40 1.70 9.95
CA LYS A 10 -9.71 1.56 9.32
C LYS A 10 -9.66 1.88 7.83
N ILE A 11 -8.99 2.98 7.46
CA ILE A 11 -8.79 3.39 6.07
C ILE A 11 -7.97 2.34 5.31
N ALA A 12 -6.86 1.86 5.90
CA ALA A 12 -6.03 0.83 5.28
C ALA A 12 -6.81 -0.48 5.03
N VAL A 13 -7.60 -0.94 6.01
CA VAL A 13 -8.45 -2.15 5.90
C VAL A 13 -9.46 -1.99 4.78
N GLY A 14 -10.22 -0.89 4.74
CA GLY A 14 -11.24 -0.71 3.71
C GLY A 14 -10.65 -0.53 2.30
N ALA A 15 -9.52 0.15 2.18
CA ALA A 15 -8.82 0.25 0.90
C ALA A 15 -8.25 -1.11 0.44
N ALA A 16 -7.73 -1.92 1.36
CA ALA A 16 -7.27 -3.28 1.09
C ALA A 16 -8.43 -4.19 0.64
N LYS A 17 -9.61 -4.08 1.25
CA LYS A 17 -10.83 -4.79 0.82
C LYS A 17 -11.26 -4.43 -0.61
N GLY A 18 -11.07 -3.18 -1.01
CA GLY A 18 -11.31 -2.76 -2.39
C GLY A 18 -10.40 -3.51 -3.39
N LEU A 19 -9.11 -3.61 -3.09
CA LEU A 19 -8.16 -4.38 -3.91
C LEU A 19 -8.46 -5.89 -3.87
N GLU A 20 -8.73 -6.46 -2.68
CA GLU A 20 -9.15 -7.86 -2.51
C GLU A 20 -10.34 -8.18 -3.40
N TYR A 21 -11.38 -7.34 -3.41
CA TYR A 21 -12.54 -7.54 -4.26
C TYR A 21 -12.16 -7.59 -5.74
N MET A 22 -11.36 -6.64 -6.23
CA MET A 22 -10.95 -6.61 -7.64
C MET A 22 -10.04 -7.78 -8.03
N HIS A 23 -9.16 -8.20 -7.12
CA HIS A 23 -8.16 -9.22 -7.39
C HIS A 23 -8.70 -10.64 -7.24
N GLU A 24 -9.57 -10.89 -6.27
CA GLU A 24 -9.88 -12.26 -5.82
C GLU A 24 -11.37 -12.60 -5.96
N ILE A 25 -12.26 -11.60 -6.04
CA ILE A 25 -13.72 -11.81 -6.08
C ILE A 25 -14.31 -11.46 -7.45
N ALA A 26 -13.85 -10.37 -8.07
CA ALA A 26 -14.33 -9.92 -9.37
C ALA A 26 -13.97 -10.93 -10.47
N ASN A 27 -14.93 -11.19 -11.36
CA ASN A 27 -14.73 -12.04 -12.53
C ASN A 27 -15.22 -11.31 -13.80
N PRO A 28 -14.32 -10.94 -14.72
CA PRO A 28 -12.87 -11.20 -14.69
C PRO A 28 -12.14 -10.34 -13.65
N GLN A 29 -10.97 -10.82 -13.21
CA GLN A 29 -10.08 -10.11 -12.28
C GLN A 29 -9.70 -8.74 -12.83
N VAL A 30 -9.61 -7.72 -11.97
CA VAL A 30 -9.26 -6.34 -12.35
C VAL A 30 -7.98 -5.91 -11.62
N ILE A 31 -7.04 -5.33 -12.37
CA ILE A 31 -5.84 -4.65 -11.86
C ILE A 31 -6.14 -3.15 -11.84
N TYR A 32 -6.03 -2.51 -10.67
CA TYR A 32 -6.38 -1.11 -10.47
C TYR A 32 -5.35 -0.14 -11.05
N ARG A 33 -4.05 -0.49 -10.99
CA ARG A 33 -2.90 0.15 -11.66
C ARG A 33 -2.49 1.54 -11.17
N ASP A 34 -3.39 2.32 -10.60
CA ASP A 34 -3.08 3.66 -10.05
C ASP A 34 -3.48 3.80 -8.57
N PHE A 35 -3.11 2.81 -7.77
CA PHE A 35 -3.44 2.79 -6.34
C PHE A 35 -2.56 3.78 -5.56
N LYS A 36 -3.18 4.85 -5.07
CA LYS A 36 -2.52 5.95 -4.34
C LYS A 36 -3.48 6.62 -3.36
N THR A 37 -2.93 7.34 -2.38
CA THR A 37 -3.71 8.03 -1.34
C THR A 37 -4.73 9.03 -1.91
N SER A 38 -4.41 9.75 -3.00
CA SER A 38 -5.36 10.71 -3.62
C SER A 38 -6.58 10.05 -4.26
N ASN A 39 -6.54 8.74 -4.52
CA ASN A 39 -7.65 8.00 -5.12
C ASN A 39 -8.49 7.25 -4.08
N ILE A 40 -8.12 7.36 -2.79
CA ILE A 40 -8.88 6.81 -1.66
C ILE A 40 -9.67 7.96 -1.04
N LEU A 41 -10.94 8.07 -1.40
CA LEU A 41 -11.86 9.07 -0.87
C LEU A 41 -12.40 8.62 0.49
N LEU A 42 -12.71 9.57 1.37
CA LEU A 42 -13.24 9.29 2.70
C LEU A 42 -14.64 9.92 2.82
N ASP A 43 -15.60 9.18 3.35
CA ASP A 43 -16.89 9.75 3.76
C ASP A 43 -16.82 10.40 5.15
N GLN A 44 -17.96 10.86 5.67
CA GLN A 44 -18.05 11.57 6.95
C GLN A 44 -17.62 10.71 8.14
N ASP A 45 -17.69 9.38 8.02
CA ASP A 45 -17.29 8.42 9.05
C ASP A 45 -15.90 7.83 8.79
N PHE A 46 -15.11 8.43 7.89
CA PHE A 46 -13.82 7.94 7.44
C PHE A 46 -13.84 6.53 6.83
N ASN A 47 -14.96 6.11 6.24
CA ASN A 47 -14.95 4.89 5.44
C ASN A 47 -14.29 5.20 4.08
N PRO A 48 -13.28 4.40 3.67
CA PRO A 48 -12.60 4.61 2.41
C PRO A 48 -13.42 4.12 1.22
N LYS A 49 -13.32 4.83 0.09
CA LYS A 49 -13.88 4.45 -1.21
C LYS A 49 -12.82 4.67 -2.29
N LEU A 50 -12.54 3.62 -3.06
CA LEU A 50 -11.67 3.72 -4.22
C LEU A 50 -12.38 4.49 -5.34
N SER A 51 -11.64 5.37 -6.02
CA SER A 51 -12.13 6.23 -7.10
C SER A 51 -11.20 6.15 -8.32
N ASP A 52 -11.51 6.84 -9.41
CA ASP A 52 -10.62 6.94 -10.58
C ASP A 52 -10.10 5.59 -11.13
N PHE A 53 -11.00 4.83 -11.74
CA PHE A 53 -10.69 3.55 -12.39
C PHE A 53 -10.22 3.74 -13.85
N GLY A 54 -9.83 4.95 -14.25
CA GLY A 54 -9.50 5.28 -15.65
C GLY A 54 -8.30 4.50 -16.19
N LEU A 55 -7.43 4.01 -15.30
CA LEU A 55 -6.26 3.19 -15.64
C LEU A 55 -6.45 1.69 -15.34
N ALA A 56 -7.59 1.32 -14.75
CA ALA A 56 -7.88 -0.05 -14.38
C ALA A 56 -7.92 -0.94 -15.63
N LYS A 57 -7.46 -2.18 -15.49
CA LYS A 57 -7.33 -3.12 -16.59
C LYS A 57 -7.80 -4.50 -16.17
N VAL A 58 -8.58 -5.14 -17.03
CA VAL A 58 -8.93 -6.55 -16.86
C VAL A 58 -7.66 -7.39 -16.98
N SER A 59 -7.41 -8.21 -15.96
CA SER A 59 -6.30 -9.17 -15.95
C SER A 59 -6.54 -10.24 -17.02
N PRO A 60 -5.49 -10.78 -17.68
CA PRO A 60 -5.66 -11.85 -18.65
C PRO A 60 -6.31 -13.07 -18.02
N SER A 61 -7.19 -13.71 -18.78
CA SER A 61 -7.72 -15.03 -18.42
C SER A 61 -6.68 -16.12 -18.72
N GLY A 62 -6.59 -17.14 -17.86
CA GLY A 62 -5.71 -18.32 -18.04
C GLY A 62 -4.46 -18.31 -17.16
N ASP A 63 -3.41 -19.01 -17.58
CA ASP A 63 -2.17 -19.21 -16.78
C ASP A 63 -1.28 -17.96 -16.68
N ASN A 64 -1.59 -16.88 -17.40
CA ASN A 64 -0.81 -15.65 -17.39
C ASN A 64 -1.25 -14.71 -16.26
N SER A 65 -0.52 -14.74 -15.15
CA SER A 65 -0.73 -13.85 -13.99
C SER A 65 -0.31 -12.39 -14.20
N HIS A 66 0.17 -12.02 -15.40
CA HIS A 66 0.70 -10.70 -15.70
C HIS A 66 0.50 -10.31 -17.17
N VAL A 67 0.58 -9.00 -17.46
CA VAL A 67 0.63 -8.43 -18.81
C VAL A 67 1.84 -7.53 -18.99
N PHE A 68 2.42 -7.56 -20.19
CA PHE A 68 3.35 -6.52 -20.62
C PHE A 68 2.57 -5.34 -21.18
N THR A 69 2.87 -4.14 -20.70
CA THR A 69 2.19 -2.90 -21.13
C THR A 69 3.08 -1.69 -20.88
N SER A 70 2.81 -0.59 -21.59
CA SER A 70 3.44 0.71 -21.28
C SER A 70 3.27 1.07 -19.81
N VAL A 71 4.34 1.64 -19.24
CA VAL A 71 4.36 2.11 -17.86
C VAL A 71 3.56 3.40 -17.77
N ILE A 72 2.40 3.33 -17.11
CA ILE A 72 1.52 4.46 -16.78
C ILE A 72 1.01 4.26 -15.36
N GLY A 73 0.73 5.36 -14.66
CA GLY A 73 0.44 5.36 -13.23
C GLY A 73 1.27 6.41 -12.53
N THR A 74 1.12 6.51 -11.22
CA THR A 74 1.74 7.59 -10.45
C THR A 74 3.14 7.21 -9.95
N TYR A 75 4.13 8.04 -10.28
CA TYR A 75 5.51 7.88 -9.81
C TYR A 75 5.58 7.85 -8.27
N GLY A 76 6.36 6.92 -7.73
CA GLY A 76 6.47 6.66 -6.29
C GLY A 76 5.60 5.50 -5.78
N TYR A 77 4.55 5.13 -6.52
CA TYR A 77 3.65 4.01 -6.18
C TYR A 77 3.87 2.77 -7.03
N CYS A 78 4.40 2.94 -8.25
CA CYS A 78 4.59 1.84 -9.19
C CYS A 78 5.61 0.81 -8.69
N ALA A 79 5.28 -0.47 -8.88
CA ALA A 79 6.15 -1.58 -8.52
C ALA A 79 7.43 -1.64 -9.38
N PRO A 80 8.56 -2.14 -8.85
CA PRO A 80 9.84 -2.18 -9.56
C PRO A 80 9.79 -2.93 -10.89
N GLU A 81 9.17 -4.11 -10.91
CA GLU A 81 9.02 -4.92 -12.12
C GLU A 81 8.16 -4.22 -13.18
N TYR A 82 7.17 -3.44 -12.74
CA TYR A 82 6.32 -2.70 -13.65
C TYR A 82 7.09 -1.56 -14.31
N ILE A 83 7.91 -0.83 -13.55
CA ILE A 83 8.74 0.27 -14.06
C ILE A 83 9.83 -0.26 -14.99
N GLN A 84 10.49 -1.36 -14.62
CA GLN A 84 11.69 -1.84 -15.32
C GLN A 84 11.37 -2.56 -16.63
N ILE A 85 10.35 -3.43 -16.63
CA ILE A 85 10.06 -4.31 -17.76
C ILE A 85 8.61 -4.22 -18.24
N GLY A 86 7.80 -3.32 -17.67
CA GLY A 86 6.40 -3.14 -18.08
C GLY A 86 5.48 -4.29 -17.64
N GLN A 87 5.93 -5.15 -16.72
CA GLN A 87 5.14 -6.29 -16.22
C GLN A 87 4.12 -5.79 -15.19
N LEU A 88 2.84 -5.81 -15.56
CA LEU A 88 1.73 -5.41 -14.72
C LEU A 88 0.95 -6.63 -14.26
N SER A 89 0.66 -6.72 -12.97
CA SER A 89 -0.14 -7.78 -12.35
C SER A 89 -0.90 -7.24 -11.14
N THR A 90 -1.75 -8.06 -10.52
CA THR A 90 -2.31 -7.74 -9.20
C THR A 90 -1.24 -7.55 -8.13
N LYS A 91 -0.08 -8.20 -8.25
CA LYS A 91 1.05 -7.99 -7.34
C LYS A 91 1.66 -6.59 -7.46
N SER A 92 1.47 -5.91 -8.59
CA SER A 92 1.87 -4.51 -8.75
C SER A 92 1.00 -3.59 -7.90
N ASP A 93 -0.32 -3.84 -7.84
CA ASP A 93 -1.22 -3.14 -6.92
C ASP A 93 -0.91 -3.42 -5.44
N VAL A 94 -0.53 -4.66 -5.10
CA VAL A 94 -0.09 -5.01 -3.73
C VAL A 94 1.11 -4.16 -3.31
N TYR A 95 2.06 -3.94 -4.20
CA TYR A 95 3.18 -3.04 -3.92
C TYR A 95 2.71 -1.60 -3.68
N SER A 96 1.86 -1.08 -4.57
CA SER A 96 1.29 0.27 -4.42
C SER A 96 0.50 0.42 -3.12
N PHE A 97 -0.23 -0.62 -2.69
CA PHE A 97 -0.85 -0.67 -1.36
C PHE A 97 0.18 -0.53 -0.24
N GLY A 98 1.30 -1.25 -0.32
CA GLY A 98 2.40 -1.12 0.63
C GLY A 98 2.94 0.31 0.75
N VAL A 99 3.01 1.04 -0.37
CA VAL A 99 3.39 2.48 -0.38
C VAL A 99 2.36 3.32 0.36
N VAL A 100 1.08 3.19 -0.01
CA VAL A 100 -0.03 3.90 0.66
C VAL A 100 -0.07 3.60 2.16
N PHE A 101 0.17 2.35 2.54
CA PHE A 101 0.15 1.96 3.94
C PHE A 101 1.33 2.58 4.72
N LEU A 102 2.51 2.69 4.10
CA LEU A 102 3.60 3.48 4.68
C LEU A 102 3.25 4.96 4.79
N GLU A 103 2.55 5.57 3.84
CA GLU A 103 2.11 6.97 3.95
C GLU A 103 1.21 7.15 5.19
N LEU A 104 0.26 6.22 5.39
CA LEU A 104 -0.63 6.22 6.56
C LEU A 104 0.16 6.05 7.87
N ILE A 105 1.13 5.16 7.94
CA ILE A 105 1.92 4.92 9.17
C ILE A 105 2.86 6.09 9.48
N THR A 106 3.51 6.66 8.46
CA THR A 106 4.62 7.61 8.61
C THR A 106 4.21 9.07 8.54
N GLY A 107 3.02 9.36 8.01
CA GLY A 107 2.59 10.73 7.69
C GLY A 107 3.41 11.41 6.59
N ARG A 108 4.30 10.67 5.91
CA ARG A 108 5.14 11.18 4.81
C ARG A 108 4.48 10.90 3.46
N ARG A 109 4.72 11.79 2.50
CA ARG A 109 4.31 11.60 1.09
C ARG A 109 5.19 10.54 0.42
N ALA A 110 4.62 9.77 -0.50
CA ALA A 110 5.35 8.79 -1.32
C ALA A 110 6.53 9.43 -2.07
N VAL A 111 6.33 10.65 -2.57
CA VAL A 111 7.37 11.50 -3.17
C VAL A 111 7.31 12.91 -2.58
N ASP A 112 8.42 13.40 -2.04
CA ASP A 112 8.54 14.71 -1.41
C ASP A 112 9.82 15.43 -1.86
N ASN A 113 9.69 16.32 -2.84
CA ASN A 113 10.83 17.06 -3.41
C ASN A 113 11.42 18.11 -2.46
N SER A 114 10.71 18.44 -1.37
CA SER A 114 11.22 19.37 -0.35
C SER A 114 12.29 18.72 0.54
N ARG A 115 12.38 17.38 0.54
CA ARG A 115 13.34 16.60 1.32
C ARG A 115 14.69 16.44 0.63
N PRO A 116 15.75 16.11 1.40
CA PRO A 116 17.04 15.75 0.84
C PRO A 116 16.91 14.62 -0.20
N PRO A 117 17.77 14.57 -1.24
CA PRO A 117 17.63 13.61 -2.35
C PRO A 117 17.41 12.15 -1.93
N ARG A 118 18.08 11.69 -0.86
CA ARG A 118 17.97 10.32 -0.33
C ARG A 118 16.66 10.03 0.41
N GLU A 119 15.89 11.07 0.73
CA GLU A 119 14.62 10.99 1.46
C GLU A 119 13.40 11.37 0.62
N ARG A 120 13.61 11.71 -0.67
CA ARG A 120 12.51 12.13 -1.54
C ARG A 120 11.52 11.01 -1.82
N ASN A 121 12.00 9.76 -1.96
CA ASN A 121 11.14 8.60 -2.17
C ASN A 121 10.94 7.87 -0.83
N LEU A 122 9.69 7.72 -0.42
CA LEU A 122 9.31 7.14 0.86
C LEU A 122 9.84 5.72 1.06
N VAL A 123 9.67 4.85 0.05
CA VAL A 123 10.11 3.46 0.12
C VAL A 123 11.63 3.39 0.26
N SER A 124 12.36 4.18 -0.53
CA SER A 124 13.83 4.23 -0.49
C SER A 124 14.35 4.65 0.88
N TRP A 125 13.70 5.63 1.52
CA TRP A 125 14.02 6.07 2.87
C TRP A 125 13.65 5.02 3.93
N ALA A 126 12.48 4.39 3.81
CA ALA A 126 11.97 3.45 4.81
C ALA A 126 12.67 2.08 4.76
N LYS A 127 13.11 1.62 3.58
CA LYS A 127 13.71 0.29 3.35
C LYS A 127 14.81 -0.10 4.37
N PRO A 128 15.84 0.73 4.65
CA PRO A 128 16.84 0.39 5.66
C PRO A 128 16.28 0.27 7.09
N LEU A 129 15.17 0.95 7.40
CA LEU A 129 14.50 0.90 8.70
C LEU A 129 13.58 -0.33 8.80
N LEU A 130 12.87 -0.67 7.71
CA LEU A 130 12.02 -1.87 7.61
C LEU A 130 12.81 -3.17 7.79
N ASN A 131 14.08 -3.19 7.42
CA ASN A 131 14.97 -4.33 7.63
C ASN A 131 15.37 -4.54 9.11
N HIS A 132 15.06 -3.60 10.00
CA HIS A 132 15.48 -3.64 11.41
C HIS A 132 14.29 -3.36 12.33
N ARG A 133 13.65 -4.42 12.86
CA ARG A 133 12.49 -4.29 13.78
C ARG A 133 12.68 -3.31 14.93
N LYS A 134 13.90 -3.18 15.48
CA LYS A 134 14.21 -2.23 16.55
C LYS A 134 14.05 -0.75 16.14
N LYS A 135 14.01 -0.46 14.83
CA LYS A 135 13.89 0.89 14.26
C LYS A 135 12.46 1.24 13.85
N PHE A 136 11.49 0.35 14.04
CA PHE A 136 10.11 0.54 13.59
C PHE A 136 9.45 1.78 14.20
N VAL A 137 9.74 2.10 15.45
CA VAL A 137 9.26 3.33 16.10
C VAL A 137 9.71 4.62 15.40
N LEU A 138 10.82 4.60 14.65
CA LEU A 138 11.31 5.75 13.87
C LEU A 138 10.48 6.00 12.60
N LEU A 139 9.63 5.04 12.22
CA LEU A 139 8.74 5.14 11.06
C LEU A 139 7.34 5.63 11.45
N ALA A 140 7.00 5.71 12.72
CA ALA A 140 5.70 6.24 13.14
C ALA A 140 5.61 7.75 12.86
N ASP A 141 4.44 8.20 12.43
CA ASP A 141 4.15 9.62 12.26
C ASP A 141 4.33 10.37 13.60
N PRO A 142 5.19 11.40 13.65
CA PRO A 142 5.37 12.21 14.85
C PRO A 142 4.07 12.86 15.35
N LEU A 143 3.09 13.09 14.47
CA LEU A 143 1.79 13.66 14.83
C LEU A 143 0.87 12.69 15.59
N LEU A 144 1.21 11.40 15.64
CA LEU A 144 0.53 10.46 16.53
C LEU A 144 1.01 10.59 17.98
N ASP A 145 2.15 11.25 18.23
CA ASP A 145 2.69 11.52 19.59
C ASP A 145 2.75 10.28 20.51
N GLY A 146 3.03 9.11 19.94
CA GLY A 146 3.07 7.84 20.68
C GLY A 146 1.69 7.21 20.95
N ASP A 147 0.59 7.81 20.49
CA ASP A 147 -0.77 7.29 20.59
C ASP A 147 -1.05 6.20 19.54
N TYR A 148 -0.34 5.08 19.71
CA TYR A 148 -0.52 3.86 18.92
C TYR A 148 -0.01 2.64 19.71
N PRO A 149 -0.61 1.46 19.52
CA PRO A 149 -0.11 0.23 20.12
C PRO A 149 1.22 -0.18 19.47
N ILE A 150 2.30 -0.29 20.26
CA ILE A 150 3.63 -0.71 19.77
C ILE A 150 3.59 -2.03 19.01
N LYS A 151 2.84 -3.02 19.51
CA LYS A 151 2.64 -4.30 18.84
C LYS A 151 1.90 -4.14 17.51
N GLY A 152 0.89 -3.26 17.48
CA GLY A 152 0.14 -2.92 16.27
C GLY A 152 1.03 -2.24 15.22
N LEU A 153 1.85 -1.27 15.62
CA LEU A 153 2.84 -0.64 14.74
C LEU A 153 3.80 -1.67 14.15
N HIS A 154 4.30 -2.59 14.98
CA HIS A 154 5.22 -3.63 14.52
C HIS A 154 4.58 -4.56 13.49
N HIS A 155 3.33 -4.94 13.72
CA HIS A 155 2.58 -5.77 12.80
C HIS A 155 2.30 -5.01 11.50
N ALA A 156 1.82 -3.76 11.58
CA ALA A 156 1.55 -2.89 10.43
C ALA A 156 2.78 -2.73 9.53
N LEU A 157 3.94 -2.41 10.10
CA LEU A 157 5.19 -2.27 9.34
C LEU A 157 5.70 -3.60 8.77
N THR A 158 5.41 -4.73 9.43
CA THR A 158 5.70 -6.06 8.87
C THR A 158 4.85 -6.32 7.63
N VAL A 159 3.55 -6.01 7.67
CA VAL A 159 2.64 -6.14 6.52
C VAL A 159 3.08 -5.22 5.38
N ALA A 160 3.42 -3.96 5.67
CA ALA A 160 3.94 -3.03 4.68
C ALA A 160 5.23 -3.58 4.02
N ALA A 161 6.17 -4.10 4.81
CA ALA A 161 7.40 -4.70 4.30
C ALA A 161 7.17 -5.94 3.42
N MET A 162 6.16 -6.75 3.72
CA MET A 162 5.76 -7.89 2.87
C MET A 162 5.16 -7.44 1.55
N CYS A 163 4.36 -6.37 1.54
CA CYS A 163 3.79 -5.80 0.32
C CYS A 163 4.87 -5.16 -0.57
N LEU A 164 5.90 -4.57 0.03
CA LEU A 164 6.98 -3.83 -0.65
C LEU A 164 8.17 -4.71 -1.08
N GLN A 165 8.02 -6.03 -1.08
CA GLN A 165 9.06 -6.92 -1.57
C GLN A 165 9.38 -6.65 -3.05
N GLU A 166 10.67 -6.71 -3.41
CA GLU A 166 11.12 -6.51 -4.80
C GLU A 166 10.53 -7.59 -5.72
N GLU A 167 10.63 -8.85 -5.28
CA GLU A 167 10.12 -10.00 -6.01
C GLU A 167 8.58 -10.07 -5.92
N PRO A 168 7.82 -10.01 -7.03
CA PRO A 168 6.34 -9.98 -6.99
C PRO A 168 5.73 -11.28 -6.47
N SER A 169 6.38 -12.42 -6.70
CA SER A 169 5.86 -13.73 -6.30
C SER A 169 5.73 -13.89 -4.79
N ILE A 170 6.60 -13.25 -4.00
CA ILE A 170 6.60 -13.31 -2.53
C ILE A 170 5.68 -12.28 -1.85
N ARG A 171 5.14 -11.31 -2.59
CA ARG A 171 4.13 -10.39 -2.05
C ARG A 171 2.85 -11.17 -1.70
N PRO A 172 2.16 -10.85 -0.60
CA PRO A 172 0.96 -11.59 -0.19
C PRO A 172 -0.22 -11.39 -1.16
N LEU A 173 -1.25 -12.24 -1.05
CA LEU A 173 -2.57 -11.92 -1.61
C LEU A 173 -3.23 -10.82 -0.77
N MET A 174 -4.18 -10.08 -1.36
CA MET A 174 -4.85 -9.00 -0.65
C MET A 174 -5.77 -9.52 0.45
N SER A 175 -6.37 -10.70 0.31
CA SER A 175 -7.11 -11.36 1.39
C SER A 175 -6.27 -11.62 2.64
N TYR A 176 -5.00 -12.02 2.48
CA TYR A 176 -4.06 -12.14 3.60
C TYR A 176 -3.76 -10.78 4.22
N VAL A 177 -3.56 -9.73 3.40
CA VAL A 177 -3.34 -8.36 3.88
C VAL A 177 -4.55 -7.89 4.69
N VAL A 178 -5.77 -8.03 4.17
CA VAL A 178 -7.02 -7.65 4.85
C VAL A 178 -7.11 -8.34 6.21
N ARG A 179 -6.96 -9.66 6.26
CA ARG A 179 -7.03 -10.43 7.51
C ARG A 179 -5.96 -9.99 8.53
N SER A 180 -4.73 -9.74 8.07
CA SER A 180 -3.66 -9.24 8.95
C SER A 180 -3.98 -7.87 9.53
N LEU A 181 -4.57 -6.97 8.74
CA LEU A 181 -4.94 -5.62 9.19
C LEU A 181 -6.18 -5.63 10.10
N GLU A 182 -7.16 -6.50 9.86
CA GLU A 182 -8.32 -6.65 10.74
C GLU A 182 -7.92 -7.08 12.15
N CYS A 183 -6.86 -7.88 12.30
CA CYS A 183 -6.29 -8.20 13.62
C CYS A 183 -5.74 -6.97 14.38
N LEU A 184 -5.49 -5.85 13.70
CA LEU A 184 -5.07 -4.58 14.32
C LEU A 184 -6.25 -3.76 14.84
N ASN A 185 -7.47 -3.99 14.34
CA ASN A 185 -8.69 -3.31 14.80
C ASN A 185 -9.23 -3.87 16.13
N ILE A 186 -8.67 -4.96 16.63
CA ILE A 186 -9.15 -5.69 17.83
C ILE A 186 -8.29 -5.35 19.07
N GLN A 187 -7.48 -4.29 19.04
CA GLN A 187 -6.59 -3.89 20.16
C GLN A 187 -6.98 -2.55 20.77
#